data_AF-A0A561WA07-F1
#
_entry.id   AF-A0A561WA07-F1
#
_cell.length_a   1.000
_cell.length_b   1.000
_cell.length_c   1.000
_cell.angle_alpha   90.00
_cell.angle_beta   90.00
_cell.angle_gamma   90.00
#
_symmetry.space_group_name_H-M   'P 1'
#
loop_
_entity.id
_entity.type
_entity.pdbx_description
1 polymer ?
#
loop_
_entity_poly.entity_id
_entity_poly.type
_entity_poly.pdbx_seq_one_letter_code
_entity_poly.pdbx_strand_id
1 'polypeptide(L)' 'MTDDPRPADADARRDRSERFGVLPPRIHPDDMVELAETRRTPEIPDSAPNETERALRNSAG' A
#
# COMPACT_ATOMS: atom_id res chain seq x y z
N MET A 1 3.47 -34.02 18.31
CA MET A 1 4.41 -32.92 18.60
C MET A 1 3.56 -31.75 19.04
N THR A 2 3.57 -31.44 20.33
CA THR A 2 2.75 -30.38 20.92
C THR A 2 3.65 -29.15 21.01
N ASP A 3 3.40 -28.16 20.17
CA ASP A 3 4.03 -26.84 20.29
C ASP A 3 3.48 -26.19 21.58
N ASP A 4 4.13 -26.44 22.72
CA ASP A 4 3.91 -25.70 23.95
C ASP A 4 4.74 -24.40 23.86
N PRO A 5 4.13 -23.22 23.60
CA PRO A 5 4.86 -21.99 23.49
C PRO A 5 5.35 -21.59 24.87
N ARG A 6 6.65 -21.76 25.12
CA ARG A 6 7.31 -21.29 26.35
C ARG A 6 6.96 -19.81 26.57
N PRO A 7 6.81 -19.35 27.82
CA PRO A 7 6.37 -17.98 28.13
C PRO A 7 7.22 -16.90 27.44
N ALA A 8 8.54 -17.09 27.31
CA ALA A 8 9.43 -16.19 26.58
C ALA A 8 9.11 -16.04 25.08
N ASP A 9 8.55 -17.08 24.46
CA ASP A 9 8.14 -17.06 23.06
C ASP A 9 6.81 -16.29 22.86
N ALA A 10 5.97 -16.21 23.90
CA ALA A 10 4.74 -15.41 23.89
C ALA A 10 5.03 -13.91 24.01
N ASP A 11 5.94 -13.53 24.91
CA ASP A 11 6.36 -12.13 25.10
C ASP A 11 7.07 -11.59 23.84
N ALA A 12 7.97 -12.38 23.24
CA ALA A 12 8.63 -12.00 22.00
C ALA A 12 7.66 -11.86 20.80
N ARG A 13 6.57 -12.65 20.77
CA ARG A 13 5.50 -12.52 19.76
C ARG A 13 4.71 -11.24 19.97
N ARG A 14 4.36 -10.91 21.21
CA ARG A 14 3.66 -9.68 21.57
C ARG A 14 4.47 -8.43 21.20
N ASP A 15 5.73 -8.36 21.62
CA ASP A 15 6.62 -7.24 21.31
C ASP A 15 6.82 -7.03 19.81
N ARG A 16 6.81 -8.12 19.02
CA ARG A 16 6.90 -8.04 17.56
C ARG A 16 5.60 -7.50 16.96
N SER A 17 4.46 -7.99 17.43
CA SER A 17 3.15 -7.51 16.97
C SER A 17 2.88 -6.06 17.33
N GLU A 18 3.34 -5.59 18.50
CA GLU A 18 3.23 -4.17 18.89
C GLU A 18 4.10 -3.26 18.01
N ARG A 19 5.29 -3.73 17.59
CA ARG A 19 6.20 -2.95 16.74
C ARG A 19 5.85 -2.96 15.26
N PHE A 20 5.45 -4.11 14.73
CA PHE A 20 5.29 -4.33 13.30
C PHE A 20 3.84 -4.59 12.87
N GLY A 21 2.91 -4.63 13.83
CA GLY A 21 1.53 -5.02 13.58
C GLY A 21 1.34 -6.52 13.37
N VAL A 22 0.16 -6.87 12.86
CA VAL A 22 -0.15 -8.24 12.47
C VAL A 22 0.45 -8.51 11.08
N LEU A 23 1.14 -9.64 10.94
CA LEU A 23 1.65 -10.07 9.64
C LEU A 23 0.46 -10.25 8.66
N PRO A 24 0.57 -9.77 7.42
CA PRO A 24 -0.47 -10.02 6.44
C PRO A 24 -0.62 -11.53 6.18
N PRO A 25 -1.81 -11.97 5.74
CA PRO A 25 -2.04 -13.37 5.41
C PRO A 25 -1.04 -13.84 4.35
N ARG A 26 -0.55 -15.07 4.51
CA ARG A 26 0.30 -15.71 3.50
C ARG A 26 -0.59 -16.15 2.34
N ILE A 27 -0.15 -15.86 1.11
CA ILE A 27 -0.81 -16.27 -0.12
C ILE A 27 -0.18 -17.59 -0.58
N HIS A 28 -0.98 -18.62 -0.80
CA HIS A 28 -0.57 -19.89 -1.37
C HIS A 28 -0.53 -19.82 -2.91
N PRO A 29 0.24 -20.69 -3.58
CA PRO A 29 0.33 -20.68 -5.05
C PRO A 29 -1.01 -20.87 -5.76
N ASP A 30 -1.94 -21.60 -5.14
CA ASP A 30 -3.26 -21.92 -5.71
C ASP A 30 -4.34 -20.89 -5.30
N ASP A 31 -3.98 -19.86 -4.53
CA ASP A 31 -4.93 -18.84 -4.09
C ASP A 31 -5.33 -17.94 -5.26
N MET A 32 -6.64 -17.71 -5.39
CA MET A 32 -7.17 -16.70 -6.28
C MET A 32 -7.06 -15.33 -5.60
N VAL A 33 -6.29 -14.42 -6.19
CA VAL A 33 -6.07 -13.06 -5.66
C VAL A 33 -6.45 -12.01 -6.68
N GLU A 34 -7.01 -10.90 -6.20
CA GLU A 34 -7.26 -9.71 -7.01
C GLU A 34 -6.01 -8.82 -7.00
N LEU A 35 -5.58 -8.38 -8.19
CA LEU A 35 -4.48 -7.44 -8.31
C LEU A 35 -5.00 -6.02 -8.16
N ALA A 36 -4.62 -5.35 -7.07
CA ALA A 36 -4.91 -3.94 -6.90
C ALA A 36 -4.01 -3.10 -7.84
N GLU A 37 -4.61 -2.15 -8.56
CA GLU A 37 -3.85 -1.16 -9.31
C GLU A 37 -3.09 -0.24 -8.34
N THR A 38 -1.76 -0.27 -8.39
CA THR A 38 -0.88 0.55 -7.54
C THR A 38 -0.39 1.82 -8.23
N ARG A 39 -0.88 2.07 -9.46
CA ARG A 39 -0.50 3.27 -10.20
C ARG A 39 -1.02 4.48 -9.44
N ARG A 40 -0.10 5.37 -9.04
CA ARG A 40 -0.49 6.71 -8.61
C ARG A 40 -1.09 7.41 -9.81
N THR A 41 -2.39 7.67 -9.77
CA THR A 41 -3.01 8.63 -10.68
C THR A 41 -2.26 9.95 -10.49
N PRO A 42 -1.73 10.57 -11.54
CA PRO A 42 -1.17 11.90 -11.42
C PRO A 42 -2.27 12.81 -10.88
N GLU A 43 -2.14 13.24 -9.63
CA GLU A 43 -3.01 14.28 -9.08
C GLU A 43 -2.65 15.56 -9.81
N ILE A 44 -3.53 15.96 -10.73
CA ILE A 44 -3.46 17.28 -11.34
C ILE A 44 -4.02 18.24 -10.28
N PRO A 45 -3.25 19.23 -9.82
CA PRO A 45 -3.77 20.22 -8.88
C PRO A 45 -5.02 20.88 -9.47
N ASP A 46 -6.01 21.20 -8.64
CA ASP A 46 -7.22 21.93 -9.09
C ASP A 46 -6.89 23.29 -9.72
N SER A 47 -5.70 23.84 -9.41
CA SER A 47 -5.17 25.06 -10.00
C SER A 47 -4.44 24.86 -11.33
N ALA A 48 -4.34 23.64 -11.84
CA ALA A 48 -3.68 23.39 -13.11
C ALA A 48 -4.50 24.00 -14.25
N PRO A 49 -3.85 24.74 -15.17
CA PRO A 49 -4.57 25.37 -16.26
C PRO A 49 -5.19 24.31 -17.15
N ASN A 50 -6.45 24.53 -17.50
CA ASN A 50 -7.19 23.64 -18.39
C ASN A 50 -6.59 23.67 -19.81
N GLU A 51 -6.97 22.70 -20.64
CA GLU A 51 -6.40 22.55 -21.99
C GLU A 51 -6.58 23.82 -22.84
N THR A 52 -7.69 24.55 -22.64
CA THR A 52 -7.97 25.81 -23.32
C THR A 52 -6.99 26.92 -22.89
N GLU A 53 -6.73 27.05 -21.59
CA GLU A 53 -5.76 28.01 -21.03
C GLU A 53 -4.32 27.70 -21.49
N ARG A 54 -3.97 26.41 -21.58
CA ARG A 54 -2.68 25.96 -22.10
C ARG A 54 -2.52 26.32 -23.59
N ALA A 55 -3.56 26.08 -24.39
CA ALA A 55 -3.55 26.40 -25.82
C ALA A 55 -3.38 27.91 -26.06
N LEU A 56 -4.11 28.75 -25.32
CA LEU A 56 -4.03 30.20 -25.40
C LEU A 56 -2.63 30.73 -25.05
N ARG A 57 -2.00 30.17 -24.02
CA ARG A 57 -0.65 30.56 -23.60
C ARG A 57 0.42 30.18 -24.64
N ASN A 58 0.22 29.09 -25.36
CA ASN A 58 1.16 28.62 -26.39
C ASN A 58 0.96 29.29 -27.75
N SER A 59 -0.22 29.87 -28.01
CA SER A 59 -0.50 30.63 -29.24
C SER A 59 -0.11 32.11 -29.17
N ALA A 60 0.31 32.60 -28.00
CA ALA A 60 0.67 33.99 -27.75
C ALA A 60 2.19 34.25 -27.77
N GLY A 61 2.99 33.30 -28.28
CA GLY A 61 4.46 33.39 -28.40
C GLY A 61 4.92 33.50 -29.85
#